data_AF-A0A957IGB1-F1
#
_entry.id   AF-A0A957IGB1-F1
#
_cell.length_a   1.000
_cell.length_b   1.000
_cell.length_c   1.000
_cell.angle_alpha   90.00
_cell.angle_beta   90.00
_cell.angle_gamma   90.00
#
_symmetry.space_group_name_H-M   'P 1'
#
loop_
_entity.id
_entity.type
_entity.pdbx_description
1 polymer ?
#
loop_
_entity_poly.entity_id
_entity_poly.type
_entity_poly.pdbx_seq_one_letter_code
_entity_poly.pdbx_strand_id
1 'polypeptide(L)'
;MMRKRWWLIGLLLILAACGGAADAPVTVEIIHLNHAPILPTVQAVETILAEYGDSLTWQTYDFDTDEGQAFAEAQGLADHTPIAIFINGEMELELNDRLVTFYSFPQGEGVGGMIAEGTWSLDYLRTALDQATAE
;
A
#
# COMPACT_ATOMS: atom_id res chain seq x y z
N MET A 1 68.28 16.59 17.43
CA MET A 1 67.52 15.70 16.51
C MET A 1 66.58 14.83 17.33
N MET A 2 65.28 15.00 17.13
CA MET A 2 64.18 14.34 17.84
C MET A 2 64.02 12.88 17.43
N ARG A 3 63.63 11.99 18.36
CA ARG A 3 62.59 10.96 18.13
C ARG A 3 61.87 10.66 19.45
N LYS A 4 60.67 11.23 19.63
CA LYS A 4 59.79 10.98 20.78
C LYS A 4 59.05 9.65 20.60
N ARG A 5 59.06 8.83 21.65
CA ARG A 5 58.30 7.58 21.85
C ARG A 5 56.79 7.87 21.81
N TRP A 6 56.01 7.04 21.11
CA TRP A 6 54.54 7.07 21.14
C TRP A 6 54.04 5.80 21.82
N TRP A 7 53.26 5.98 22.89
CA TRP A 7 52.57 4.94 23.64
C TRP A 7 51.11 4.80 23.16
N LEU A 8 50.65 3.55 23.13
CA LEU A 8 49.32 3.00 23.47
C LEU A 8 48.02 3.54 22.84
N ILE A 9 47.34 2.59 22.19
CA ILE A 9 45.95 2.13 22.34
C ILE A 9 44.81 3.18 22.30
N GLY A 10 43.92 2.94 21.33
CA GLY A 10 42.51 3.33 21.40
C GLY A 10 41.71 2.58 20.34
N LEU A 11 41.39 1.31 20.57
CA LEU A 11 40.39 0.59 19.77
C LEU A 11 39.02 0.99 20.31
N LEU A 12 38.38 1.96 19.66
CA LEU A 12 37.01 2.37 19.94
C LEU A 12 36.06 1.35 19.28
N LEU A 13 35.58 0.37 20.04
CA LEU A 13 34.46 -0.48 19.65
C LEU A 13 33.20 0.36 19.66
N ILE A 14 32.81 0.87 18.50
CA ILE A 14 31.47 1.44 18.29
C ILE A 14 30.51 0.26 18.24
N LEU A 15 29.87 -0.03 19.38
CA LEU A 15 28.65 -0.83 19.42
C LEU A 15 27.58 -0.02 18.69
N ALA A 16 27.38 -0.30 17.41
CA ALA A 16 26.20 0.11 16.68
C ALA A 16 25.00 -0.63 17.29
N ALA A 17 24.32 0.02 18.22
CA ALA A 17 22.98 -0.38 18.61
C ALA A 17 22.06 -0.11 17.41
N CYS A 18 21.83 -1.13 16.58
CA CYS A 18 20.64 -1.16 15.74
C CYS A 18 19.44 -1.28 16.69
N GLY A 19 18.94 -0.15 17.16
CA GLY A 19 17.56 -0.09 17.63
C GLY A 19 16.69 -0.35 16.41
N GLY A 20 16.10 -1.54 16.33
CA GLY A 20 15.01 -1.78 15.40
C GLY A 20 13.91 -0.80 15.76
N ALA A 21 13.69 0.19 14.89
CA ALA A 21 12.41 0.86 14.88
C ALA A 21 11.37 -0.24 14.69
N ALA A 22 10.32 -0.28 15.51
CA ALA A 22 9.14 -1.01 15.12
C ALA A 22 8.70 -0.39 13.80
N ASP A 23 8.64 -1.19 12.73
CA ASP A 23 8.20 -0.67 11.44
C ASP A 23 6.82 -0.05 11.61
N ALA A 24 6.61 1.10 10.96
CA ALA A 24 5.33 1.77 11.01
C ALA A 24 4.25 0.82 10.47
N PRO A 25 3.02 0.85 10.99
CA PRO A 25 1.93 0.05 10.43
C PRO A 25 1.80 0.30 8.93
N VAL A 26 1.50 -0.75 8.17
CA VAL A 26 1.23 -0.64 6.73
C VAL A 26 0.09 0.34 6.51
N THR A 27 0.25 1.26 5.56
CA THR A 27 -0.81 2.23 5.24
C THR A 27 -1.55 1.80 3.99
N VAL A 28 -2.88 1.76 4.05
CA VAL A 28 -3.73 1.46 2.89
C VAL A 28 -4.66 2.63 2.62
N GLU A 29 -4.56 3.21 1.43
CA GLU A 29 -5.47 4.28 1.00
C GLU A 29 -6.34 3.75 -0.13
N ILE A 30 -7.64 4.00 -0.07
CA ILE A 30 -8.62 3.51 -1.04
C ILE A 30 -9.38 4.71 -1.55
N ILE A 31 -9.47 4.88 -2.87
CA ILE A 31 -10.41 5.81 -3.48
C ILE A 31 -11.38 5.03 -4.35
N HIS A 32 -12.67 5.31 -4.25
CA HIS A 32 -13.69 4.60 -4.99
C HIS A 32 -14.90 5.48 -5.30
N LEU A 33 -15.72 5.04 -6.25
CA LEU A 33 -17.05 5.63 -6.49
C LEU A 33 -17.99 5.21 -5.37
N ASN A 34 -18.85 6.12 -4.93
CA ASN A 34 -19.81 5.85 -3.86
C ASN A 34 -21.21 5.50 -4.39
N HIS A 35 -21.23 4.65 -5.42
CA HIS A 35 -22.47 4.15 -6.01
C HIS A 35 -22.27 2.77 -6.64
N ALA A 36 -23.38 2.08 -6.91
CA ALA A 36 -23.33 0.82 -7.63
C ALA A 36 -22.65 0.99 -9.01
N PRO A 37 -21.97 -0.03 -9.54
CA PRO A 37 -21.92 -1.41 -9.04
C PRO A 37 -20.72 -1.76 -8.14
N ILE A 38 -19.85 -0.80 -7.79
CA ILE A 38 -18.59 -1.11 -7.09
C ILE A 38 -18.74 -1.38 -5.58
N LEU A 39 -19.82 -0.91 -4.94
CA LEU A 39 -19.99 -0.99 -3.49
C LEU A 39 -19.77 -2.39 -2.85
N PRO A 40 -20.23 -3.52 -3.45
CA PRO A 40 -19.93 -4.85 -2.91
C PRO A 40 -18.43 -5.18 -2.91
N THR A 41 -17.68 -4.71 -3.91
CA THR A 41 -16.21 -4.86 -3.94
C THR A 41 -15.56 -4.05 -2.83
N VAL A 42 -15.99 -2.79 -2.63
CA VAL A 42 -15.47 -1.93 -1.54
C VAL A 42 -15.67 -2.62 -0.18
N GLN A 43 -16.87 -3.15 0.08
CA GLN A 43 -17.16 -3.86 1.32
C GLN A 43 -16.28 -5.12 1.51
N ALA A 44 -16.02 -5.86 0.43
CA ALA A 44 -15.13 -7.02 0.49
C ALA A 44 -13.68 -6.62 0.82
N VAL A 45 -13.20 -5.52 0.23
CA VAL A 45 -11.88 -4.95 0.52
C VAL A 45 -11.79 -4.51 1.98
N GLU A 46 -12.74 -3.72 2.49
CA GLU A 46 -12.77 -3.28 3.89
C GLU A 46 -12.82 -4.47 4.87
N THR A 47 -13.57 -5.53 4.51
CA THR A 47 -13.62 -6.77 5.31
C THR A 47 -12.25 -7.43 5.39
N ILE A 48 -11.52 -7.53 4.27
CA ILE A 48 -10.16 -8.09 4.25
C ILE A 48 -9.22 -7.24 5.11
N LEU A 49 -9.24 -5.92 4.92
CA LEU A 49 -8.35 -5.04 5.67
C LEU A 49 -8.60 -5.18 7.18
N ALA A 50 -9.86 -5.33 7.61
CA ALA A 50 -10.23 -5.47 9.03
C ALA A 50 -9.54 -6.66 9.72
N GLU A 51 -9.18 -7.69 8.97
CA GLU A 51 -8.55 -8.91 9.50
C GLU A 51 -7.11 -8.68 9.97
N TYR A 52 -6.45 -7.62 9.49
CA TYR A 52 -5.06 -7.30 9.81
C TYR A 52 -4.89 -6.47 11.10
N GLY A 53 -5.99 -5.93 11.65
CA GLY A 53 -5.97 -5.20 12.92
C GLY A 53 -4.92 -4.09 12.96
N ASP A 54 -4.14 -4.03 14.05
CA ASP A 54 -3.15 -2.97 14.28
C ASP A 54 -1.88 -3.07 13.38
N SER A 55 -1.75 -4.12 12.58
CA SER A 55 -0.61 -4.25 11.63
C SER A 55 -0.74 -3.32 10.42
N LEU A 56 -1.94 -2.78 10.19
CA LEU A 56 -2.18 -1.77 9.17
C LEU A 56 -3.10 -0.66 9.68
N THR A 57 -3.11 0.44 8.95
CA THR A 57 -4.11 1.49 9.04
C THR A 57 -4.69 1.72 7.66
N TRP A 58 -5.96 2.10 7.56
CA TRP A 58 -6.52 2.47 6.26
C TRP A 58 -7.38 3.72 6.29
N GLN A 59 -7.49 4.35 5.11
CA GLN A 59 -8.39 5.46 4.84
C GLN A 59 -9.10 5.25 3.51
N THR A 60 -10.37 5.66 3.44
CA THR A 60 -11.21 5.61 2.24
C THR A 60 -11.59 7.02 1.80
N TYR A 61 -11.56 7.26 0.48
CA TYR A 61 -11.94 8.50 -0.17
C TYR A 61 -13.10 8.25 -1.14
N ASP A 62 -14.13 9.08 -1.03
CA ASP A 62 -15.25 9.10 -1.98
C ASP A 62 -14.88 10.00 -3.16
N PHE A 63 -14.65 9.39 -4.33
CA PHE A 63 -14.28 10.11 -5.55
C PHE A 63 -15.29 11.19 -5.94
N ASP A 64 -16.57 11.05 -5.57
CA ASP A 64 -17.62 12.00 -5.93
C ASP A 64 -17.64 13.24 -5.02
N THR A 65 -16.70 13.35 -4.07
CA THR A 65 -16.53 14.50 -3.16
C THR A 65 -15.31 15.36 -3.53
N ASP A 66 -15.28 16.61 -3.08
CA ASP A 66 -14.12 17.51 -3.30
C ASP A 66 -12.82 16.95 -2.68
N GLU A 67 -12.91 16.29 -1.52
CA GLU A 67 -11.76 15.65 -0.86
C GLU A 67 -11.22 14.48 -1.69
N GLY A 68 -12.11 13.61 -2.17
CA GLY A 68 -11.71 12.49 -3.01
C GLY A 68 -11.14 12.93 -4.36
N GLN A 69 -11.69 13.98 -4.98
CA GLN A 69 -11.14 14.55 -6.21
C GLN A 69 -9.74 15.14 -5.98
N ALA A 70 -9.51 15.83 -4.86
CA ALA A 70 -8.19 16.33 -4.51
C ALA A 70 -7.18 15.20 -4.27
N PHE A 71 -7.60 14.13 -3.59
CA PHE A 71 -6.78 12.93 -3.43
C PHE A 71 -6.48 12.26 -4.78
N ALA A 72 -7.49 12.07 -5.64
CA ALA A 72 -7.35 11.52 -6.98
C ALA A 72 -6.33 12.31 -7.81
N GLU A 73 -6.44 13.64 -7.83
CA GLU A 73 -5.51 14.52 -8.54
C GLU A 73 -4.07 14.36 -8.02
N ALA A 74 -3.89 14.29 -6.69
CA ALA A 74 -2.58 14.08 -6.07
C ALA A 74 -1.94 12.73 -6.47
N GLN A 75 -2.77 11.71 -6.71
CA GLN A 75 -2.34 10.38 -7.15
C GLN A 75 -2.29 10.24 -8.69
N GLY A 76 -2.59 11.30 -9.44
CA GLY A 76 -2.59 11.27 -10.91
C GLY A 76 -3.77 10.51 -11.53
N LEU A 77 -4.86 10.29 -10.78
CA LEU A 77 -6.08 9.67 -11.25
C LEU A 77 -7.00 10.74 -11.86
N ALA A 78 -7.26 10.66 -13.17
CA ALA A 78 -8.06 11.66 -13.89
C ALA A 78 -9.48 11.18 -14.26
N ASP A 79 -9.72 9.87 -14.24
CA ASP A 79 -10.96 9.26 -14.71
C ASP A 79 -11.88 8.84 -13.55
N HIS A 80 -13.18 8.71 -13.84
CA HIS A 80 -14.22 8.19 -12.93
C HIS A 80 -13.90 6.74 -12.55
N THR A 81 -13.02 6.61 -11.54
CA THR A 81 -12.31 5.38 -11.21
C THR A 81 -13.16 4.54 -10.26
N PRO A 82 -13.57 3.32 -10.64
CA PRO A 82 -14.40 2.47 -9.78
C PRO A 82 -13.81 2.30 -8.39
N ILE A 83 -12.54 1.88 -8.34
CA ILE A 83 -11.73 1.75 -7.14
C ILE A 83 -10.25 1.81 -7.53
N ALA A 84 -9.43 2.42 -6.69
CA ALA A 84 -7.98 2.29 -6.68
C ALA A 84 -7.51 2.09 -5.24
N ILE A 85 -6.56 1.18 -5.04
CA ILE A 85 -6.03 0.83 -3.72
C ILE A 85 -4.52 1.05 -3.75
N PHE A 86 -4.03 1.80 -2.76
CA PHE A 86 -2.62 2.12 -2.57
C PHE A 86 -2.16 1.43 -1.29
N ILE A 87 -1.08 0.66 -1.36
CA ILE A 87 -0.44 0.01 -0.21
C ILE A 87 0.93 0.66 -0.05
N ASN A 88 1.16 1.31 1.09
CA ASN A 88 2.33 2.16 1.34
C ASN A 88 2.55 3.23 0.26
N GLY A 89 1.46 3.77 -0.28
CA GLY A 89 1.46 4.77 -1.36
C GLY A 89 1.63 4.21 -2.78
N GLU A 90 1.82 2.90 -2.94
CA GLU A 90 1.99 2.26 -4.24
C GLU A 90 0.71 1.55 -4.69
N MET A 91 0.25 1.83 -5.91
CA MET A 91 -0.90 1.15 -6.53
C MET A 91 -0.49 -0.08 -7.37
N GLU A 92 0.78 -0.15 -7.76
CA GLU A 92 1.36 -1.24 -8.55
C GLU A 92 2.38 -2.00 -7.71
N LEU A 93 2.14 -3.30 -7.52
CA LEU A 93 3.03 -4.17 -6.75
C LEU A 93 3.44 -5.40 -7.54
N GLU A 94 4.68 -5.84 -7.34
CA GLU A 94 5.16 -7.12 -7.85
C GLU A 94 4.77 -8.24 -6.87
N LEU A 95 3.85 -9.10 -7.29
CA LEU A 95 3.37 -10.25 -6.53
C LEU A 95 3.66 -11.52 -7.31
N ASN A 96 4.48 -12.43 -6.74
CA ASN A 96 4.84 -13.71 -7.37
C ASN A 96 5.35 -13.54 -8.82
N ASP A 97 6.34 -12.66 -9.03
CA ASP A 97 6.93 -12.34 -10.34
C ASP A 97 5.94 -11.74 -11.37
N ARG A 98 4.82 -11.18 -10.89
CA ARG A 98 3.81 -10.50 -11.73
C ARG A 98 3.54 -9.11 -11.18
N LEU A 99 3.57 -8.12 -12.08
CA LEU A 99 3.07 -6.79 -11.77
C LEU A 99 1.54 -6.81 -11.68
N VAL A 100 1.00 -6.36 -10.55
CA VAL A 100 -0.43 -6.25 -10.26
C VAL A 100 -0.74 -4.78 -9.96
N THR A 101 -1.62 -4.19 -10.77
CA THR A 101 -2.18 -2.86 -10.53
C THR A 101 -3.53 -3.00 -9.82
N PHE A 102 -3.66 -2.45 -8.62
CA PHE A 102 -4.90 -2.43 -7.84
C PHE A 102 -5.82 -1.28 -8.26
N TYR A 103 -6.29 -1.36 -9.52
CA TYR A 103 -7.11 -0.33 -10.17
C TYR A 103 -8.29 -0.96 -10.91
N SER A 104 -9.43 -0.27 -10.92
CA SER A 104 -10.72 -0.74 -11.46
C SER A 104 -11.29 -1.96 -10.74
N PHE A 105 -12.34 -2.59 -11.29
CA PHE A 105 -12.95 -3.81 -10.75
C PHE A 105 -11.91 -4.95 -10.68
N PRO A 106 -11.97 -5.84 -9.67
CA PRO A 106 -11.16 -7.04 -9.66
C PRO A 106 -11.56 -7.98 -10.82
N GLN A 107 -10.66 -8.89 -11.18
CA GLN A 107 -10.85 -9.89 -12.22
C GLN A 107 -12.17 -10.65 -12.02
N GLY A 108 -12.96 -10.79 -13.09
CA GLY A 108 -14.25 -11.49 -13.07
C GLY A 108 -15.43 -10.68 -12.51
N GLU A 109 -15.20 -9.50 -11.93
CA GLU A 109 -16.25 -8.62 -11.39
C GLU A 109 -16.56 -7.42 -12.31
N GLY A 110 -15.98 -7.39 -13.52
CA GLY A 110 -16.28 -6.37 -14.52
C GLY A 110 -17.76 -6.40 -14.95
N VAL A 111 -18.38 -5.22 -15.08
CA VAL A 111 -19.81 -5.13 -15.42
C VAL A 111 -20.03 -5.19 -16.93
N GLY A 112 -20.38 -6.38 -17.41
CA GLY A 112 -20.98 -6.60 -18.74
C GLY A 112 -20.17 -6.13 -19.94
N GLY A 113 -18.84 -6.04 -19.80
CA GLY A 113 -17.93 -5.53 -20.83
C GLY A 113 -17.94 -4.00 -21.01
N MET A 114 -18.65 -3.24 -20.15
CA MET A 114 -18.71 -1.78 -20.20
C MET A 114 -17.68 -1.10 -19.30
N ILE A 115 -17.22 -1.78 -18.25
CA ILE A 115 -16.14 -1.32 -17.37
C ILE A 115 -15.06 -2.40 -17.39
N ALA A 116 -13.83 -1.99 -17.68
CA ALA A 116 -12.70 -2.90 -17.75
C ALA A 116 -12.44 -3.54 -16.38
N GLU A 117 -12.26 -4.85 -16.36
CA GLU A 117 -11.64 -5.52 -15.21
C GLU A 117 -10.16 -5.11 -15.14
N GLY A 118 -9.69 -4.90 -13.92
CA GLY A 118 -8.30 -4.66 -13.60
C GLY A 118 -7.51 -5.96 -13.57
N THR A 119 -6.22 -5.83 -13.27
CA THR A 119 -5.30 -6.97 -13.20
C THR A 119 -5.28 -7.68 -11.85
N TRP A 120 -6.14 -7.29 -10.91
CA TRP A 120 -6.08 -7.69 -9.51
C TRP A 120 -7.27 -8.55 -9.06
N SER A 121 -7.16 -9.22 -7.92
CA SER A 121 -8.24 -9.98 -7.26
C SER A 121 -8.16 -9.79 -5.75
N LEU A 122 -9.21 -10.18 -5.01
CA LEU A 122 -9.19 -10.16 -3.55
C LEU A 122 -8.07 -11.04 -2.97
N ASP A 123 -7.72 -12.13 -3.64
CA ASP A 123 -6.59 -13.00 -3.23
C ASP A 123 -5.25 -12.31 -3.43
N TYR A 124 -5.09 -11.53 -4.50
CA TYR A 124 -3.88 -10.72 -4.69
C TYR A 124 -3.78 -9.59 -3.67
N LEU A 125 -4.91 -8.99 -3.27
CA LEU A 125 -4.92 -8.00 -2.19
C LEU A 125 -4.42 -8.64 -0.89
N ARG A 126 -4.94 -9.82 -0.51
CA ARG A 126 -4.45 -10.56 0.66
C ARG A 126 -2.96 -10.87 0.56
N THR A 127 -2.51 -11.34 -0.59
CA THR A 127 -1.08 -11.65 -0.83
C THR A 127 -0.21 -10.42 -0.63
N ALA A 128 -0.63 -9.26 -1.14
CA ALA A 128 0.11 -8.00 -0.98
C ALA A 128 0.15 -7.54 0.48
N LEU A 129 -0.97 -7.64 1.20
CA LEU A 129 -1.04 -7.28 2.61
C LEU A 129 -0.23 -8.23 3.50
N ASP A 130 -0.27 -9.53 3.23
CA ASP A 130 0.55 -10.53 3.92
C ASP A 130 2.05 -10.25 3.73
N GLN A 131 2.46 -9.90 2.51
CA GLN A 131 3.84 -9.51 2.23
C GLN A 131 4.22 -8.22 2.96
N ALA A 132 3.38 -7.17 2.88
CA ALA A 132 3.66 -5.86 3.46
C ALA A 132 3.68 -5.88 5.00
N THR A 133 2.91 -6.77 5.64
CA THR A 133 2.80 -6.86 7.10
C THR A 133 3.75 -7.88 7.72
N ALA A 134 4.45 -8.68 6.91
CA ALA A 134 5.44 -9.65 7.35
C ALA A 134 6.87 -9.09 7.43
N GLU A 135 7.11 -7.89 6.90
CA GLU A 135 8.36 -7.13 7.00
C GLU A 135 8.51 -6.46 8.38
#